data_AF-G7L2A1-F1
#
_entry.id   AF-G7L2A1-F1
#
_cell.length_a   1.000
_cell.length_b   1.000
_cell.length_c   1.000
_cell.angle_alpha   90.00
_cell.angle_beta   90.00
_cell.angle_gamma   90.00
#
_symmetry.space_group_name_H-M   'P 1'
#
loop_
_entity.id
_entity.type
_entity.pdbx_description
1 polymer ?
#
loop_
_entity_poly.entity_id
_entity_poly.type
_entity_poly.pdbx_seq_one_letter_code
_entity_poly.pdbx_strand_id
1 'polypeptide(L)'
;MVFKISHIFLIFFLFPFQCSSHLSSLKKGSSLSVEKHAEDVTVSSKGTFSAGFYQVGENTFSFAIWFSEMQNHGRDPANIVWMANREQPVNDT
;
A
#
# COMPACT_ATOMS: atom_id res chain seq x y z
N MET A 1 -26.62 8.95 -33.13
CA MET A 1 -26.35 9.40 -31.75
C MET A 1 -26.35 8.26 -30.72
N VAL A 2 -26.82 7.05 -31.02
CA VAL A 2 -26.93 5.93 -30.05
C VAL A 2 -25.64 5.11 -29.91
N PHE A 3 -24.89 4.89 -31.00
CA PHE A 3 -23.63 4.12 -30.98
C PHE A 3 -22.51 4.76 -30.14
N LYS A 4 -22.45 6.10 -30.07
CA LYS A 4 -21.45 6.79 -29.25
C LYS A 4 -21.68 6.61 -27.75
N ILE A 5 -22.94 6.49 -27.31
CA ILE A 5 -23.30 6.28 -25.91
C ILE A 5 -22.91 4.86 -25.45
N SER A 6 -23.06 3.86 -26.32
CA SER A 6 -22.61 2.49 -26.05
C SER A 6 -21.09 2.40 -25.85
N HIS A 7 -20.29 3.10 -26.66
CA HIS A 7 -18.84 3.13 -26.50
C HIS A 7 -18.39 3.86 -25.23
N ILE A 8 -19.07 4.93 -24.83
CA ILE A 8 -18.80 5.63 -23.56
C ILE A 8 -19.08 4.70 -22.36
N PHE A 9 -20.16 3.92 -22.43
CA PHE A 9 -20.52 2.94 -21.41
C PHE A 9 -19.51 1.78 -21.32
N LEU A 10 -18.98 1.34 -22.46
CA LEU A 10 -17.93 0.30 -22.52
C LEU A 10 -16.61 0.79 -21.88
N ILE A 11 -16.23 2.05 -22.10
CA ILE A 11 -15.02 2.65 -21.49
C ILE A 11 -15.14 2.71 -19.96
N PHE A 12 -16.34 2.96 -19.42
CA PHE A 12 -16.58 3.01 -17.98
C PHE A 12 -16.43 1.63 -17.30
N PHE A 13 -16.67 0.53 -18.02
CA PHE A 13 -16.42 -0.84 -17.53
C PHE A 13 -14.95 -1.26 -17.64
N LEU A 14 -14.19 -0.67 -18.56
CA LEU A 14 -12.78 -0.99 -18.78
C LEU A 14 -11.84 -0.29 -17.79
N PHE A 15 -12.31 0.79 -17.16
CA PHE A 15 -11.57 1.50 -16.11
C PHE A 15 -12.33 1.38 -14.80
N PRO A 16 -12.05 0.36 -13.96
CA PRO A 16 -12.55 0.36 -12.60
C PRO A 16 -12.10 1.67 -11.95
N PHE A 17 -13.04 2.46 -11.44
CA PHE A 17 -12.76 3.58 -10.56
C PHE A 17 -12.01 3.02 -9.34
N GLN A 18 -10.68 3.03 -9.38
CA GLN A 18 -9.85 2.68 -8.22
C GLN A 18 -9.92 3.86 -7.24
N CYS A 19 -10.94 3.87 -6.39
CA CYS A 19 -10.93 4.68 -5.19
C CYS A 19 -9.96 4.03 -4.19
N SER A 20 -8.70 4.46 -4.19
CA SER A 20 -7.77 4.10 -3.11
C SER A 20 -8.09 4.95 -1.88
N SER A 21 -8.72 4.34 -0.87
CA SER A 21 -8.90 4.95 0.44
C SER A 21 -7.72 4.57 1.33
N HIS A 22 -6.67 5.40 1.34
CA HIS A 22 -5.54 5.18 2.23
C HIS A 22 -5.90 5.56 3.67
N LEU A 23 -5.48 4.73 4.63
CA LEU A 23 -5.71 5.00 6.05
C LEU A 23 -4.73 6.08 6.51
N SER A 24 -5.21 7.20 7.05
CA SER A 24 -4.31 8.27 7.55
C SER A 24 -3.87 8.08 9.00
N SER A 25 -4.57 7.21 9.75
CA SER A 25 -4.29 6.93 11.16
C SER A 25 -4.85 5.58 11.61
N LEU A 26 -4.20 4.97 12.59
CA LEU A 26 -4.70 3.80 13.30
C LEU A 26 -5.47 4.23 14.53
N LYS A 27 -6.69 3.72 14.70
CA LYS A 27 -7.51 3.97 15.88
C LYS A 27 -7.16 2.95 16.96
N LYS A 28 -7.40 3.27 18.22
CA LYS A 28 -7.27 2.30 19.30
C LYS A 28 -8.15 1.07 18.99
N GLY A 29 -7.56 -0.12 19.05
CA GLY A 29 -8.22 -1.38 18.75
C GLY A 29 -8.21 -1.80 17.28
N SER A 30 -7.70 -0.97 16.35
CA SER A 30 -7.37 -1.42 14.99
C SER A 30 -5.98 -2.08 14.95
N SER A 31 -5.77 -2.93 13.97
CA SER A 31 -4.51 -3.62 13.71
C SER A 31 -4.16 -3.56 12.23
N LEU A 32 -2.89 -3.79 11.91
CA LEU A 32 -2.43 -4.10 10.56
C LEU A 32 -2.04 -5.58 10.53
N SER A 33 -2.25 -6.24 9.41
CA SER A 33 -1.95 -7.66 9.21
C SER A 33 -0.88 -7.84 8.12
N VAL A 34 -0.01 -8.83 8.29
CA VAL A 34 1.06 -9.16 7.33
C VAL A 34 0.45 -9.75 6.05
N GLU A 35 -0.58 -10.57 6.22
CA GLU A 35 -1.36 -11.20 5.17
C GLU A 35 -2.01 -10.16 4.24
N LYS A 36 -2.27 -8.96 4.76
CA LYS A 36 -2.84 -7.81 4.03
C LYS A 36 -1.85 -6.67 3.79
N HIS A 37 -0.53 -6.92 3.88
CA HIS A 37 0.50 -5.87 3.85
C HIS A 37 0.42 -4.88 2.66
N ALA A 38 -0.12 -5.29 1.52
CA ALA A 38 -0.32 -4.42 0.35
C ALA A 38 -1.49 -3.42 0.50
N GLU A 39 -2.50 -3.80 1.28
CA GLU A 39 -3.73 -3.02 1.50
C GLU A 39 -3.68 -2.24 2.83
N ASP A 40 -3.13 -2.87 3.86
CA ASP A 40 -2.97 -2.38 5.23
C ASP A 40 -1.78 -1.41 5.32
N VAL A 41 -1.83 -0.35 4.51
CA VAL A 41 -0.83 0.72 4.45
C VAL A 41 -1.46 2.03 4.88
N THR A 42 -0.80 2.67 5.84
CA THR A 42 -1.12 4.03 6.26
C THR A 42 -0.33 5.05 5.45
N VAL A 43 -0.95 6.18 5.12
CA VAL A 43 -0.31 7.25 4.34
C VAL A 43 -0.37 8.55 5.12
N SER A 44 0.78 9.22 5.22
CA SER A 44 0.89 10.54 5.84
C SER A 44 -0.05 11.56 5.17
N SER A 45 -0.47 12.58 5.90
CA SER A 45 -1.44 13.58 5.40
C SER A 45 -1.04 14.29 4.10
N LYS A 46 0.28 14.40 3.83
CA LYS A 46 0.82 14.98 2.60
C LYS A 46 1.11 13.96 1.50
N GLY A 47 0.90 12.67 1.76
CA GLY A 47 1.21 11.61 0.79
C GLY A 47 2.70 11.38 0.55
N THR A 48 3.58 11.93 1.39
CA THR A 48 5.04 11.80 1.21
C THR A 48 5.55 10.46 1.73
N PHE A 49 5.01 10.02 2.86
CA PHE A 49 5.39 8.78 3.53
C PHE A 49 4.23 7.80 3.60
N SER A 50 4.56 6.53 3.43
CA SER A 50 3.71 5.38 3.70
C SER A 50 4.29 4.56 4.85
N ALA A 51 3.44 3.90 5.62
CA ALA A 51 3.86 3.01 6.70
C ALA A 51 2.94 1.80 6.84
N GLY A 52 3.53 0.63 7.08
CA GLY A 52 2.85 -0.66 7.13
C GLY A 52 3.84 -1.81 7.24
N PHE A 53 3.36 -3.05 7.13
CA PHE A 53 4.25 -4.20 7.01
C PHE A 53 4.93 -4.19 5.64
N TYR A 54 6.26 -4.22 5.64
CA TYR A 54 7.07 -4.22 4.45
C TYR A 54 7.80 -5.55 4.34
N GLN A 55 7.70 -6.18 3.17
CA GLN A 55 8.33 -7.46 2.90
C GLN A 55 9.84 -7.27 2.69
N VAL A 56 10.64 -7.81 3.61
CA VAL A 56 12.12 -7.73 3.61
C VAL A 56 12.79 -9.04 3.17
N GLY A 57 12.02 -10.12 3.07
CA GLY A 57 12.46 -11.44 2.60
C GLY A 57 11.31 -12.20 1.94
N GLU A 58 11.45 -13.51 1.74
CA GLU A 58 10.43 -14.29 1.02
C GLU A 58 9.08 -14.32 1.74
N ASN A 59 9.06 -14.59 3.04
CA ASN A 59 7.85 -14.53 3.89
C ASN A 59 8.10 -13.72 5.17
N THR A 60 9.01 -12.76 5.08
CA THR A 60 9.55 -12.06 6.24
C THR A 60 9.24 -10.58 6.13
N PHE A 61 8.66 -10.01 7.18
CA PHE A 61 8.08 -8.68 7.17
C PHE A 61 8.52 -7.87 8.39
N SER A 62 8.76 -6.59 8.19
CA SER A 62 8.98 -5.63 9.26
C SER A 62 8.06 -4.44 9.08
N PHE A 63 7.55 -3.89 10.18
CA PHE A 63 6.85 -2.61 10.09
C PHE A 63 7.85 -1.51 9.72
N ALA A 64 7.57 -0.76 8.66
CA ALA A 64 8.49 0.24 8.13
C ALA A 64 7.78 1.52 7.70
N ILE A 65 8.58 2.56 7.47
CA ILE A 65 8.17 3.83 6.86
C ILE A 65 9.03 4.05 5.62
N TRP A 66 8.41 4.39 4.49
CA TRP A 66 9.08 4.59 3.19
C TRP A 66 8.46 5.75 2.42
N PHE A 67 9.14 6.27 1.37
CA PHE A 67 8.53 7.30 0.53
C PHE A 67 7.45 6.70 -0.39
N SER A 68 6.28 7.34 -0.42
CA SER A 68 5.11 6.85 -1.18
C SER A 68 5.34 6.92 -2.69
N GLU A 69 6.07 7.92 -3.18
CA GLU A 69 6.31 8.13 -4.61
C GLU A 69 7.03 6.96 -5.29
N MET A 70 7.83 6.20 -4.52
CA MET A 70 8.61 5.09 -5.06
C MET A 70 7.91 3.72 -4.97
N GLN A 71 6.62 3.67 -4.62
CA GLN A 71 5.87 2.41 -4.57
C GLN A 71 5.81 1.71 -5.95
N ASN A 72 5.95 2.47 -7.04
CA ASN A 72 5.98 1.96 -8.40
C ASN A 72 7.39 1.52 -8.89
N HIS A 73 8.45 1.82 -8.14
CA HIS A 73 9.84 1.58 -8.57
C HIS A 73 10.41 0.25 -8.08
N GLY A 74 9.59 -0.60 -7.45
CA GLY A 74 9.98 -1.90 -6.93
C GLY A 74 10.40 -1.87 -5.46
N ARG A 75 10.74 -3.06 -4.92
CA ARG A 75 11.15 -3.25 -3.52
C ARG A 75 12.61 -2.82 -3.29
N ASP A 76 12.92 -1.56 -3.57
CA ASP A 76 14.25 -1.02 -3.27
C ASP A 76 14.33 -0.64 -1.78
N PRO A 77 15.22 -1.28 -0.99
CA PRO A 77 15.43 -0.92 0.42
C PRO A 77 15.93 0.52 0.61
N ALA A 78 16.49 1.17 -0.42
CA ALA A 78 16.91 2.58 -0.39
C ALA A 78 15.73 3.55 -0.18
N ASN A 79 14.49 3.10 -0.38
CA ASN A 79 13.29 3.89 -0.16
C ASN A 79 12.82 3.89 1.32
N ILE A 80 13.39 3.02 2.16
CA ILE A 80 12.98 2.88 3.56
C ILE A 80 13.71 3.93 4.40
N VAL A 81 12.96 4.80 5.07
CA VAL A 81 13.51 5.84 5.94
C VAL A 81 13.61 5.39 7.40
N TRP A 82 12.80 4.39 7.80
CA TRP A 82 12.84 3.81 9.14
C TRP A 82 12.20 2.42 9.17
N MET A 83 12.67 1.54 10.06
CA MET A 83 12.14 0.18 10.22
C MET A 83 12.13 -0.23 11.70
N ALA A 84 10.98 -0.76 12.14
CA ALA A 84 10.82 -1.38 13.45
C ALA A 84 11.42 -2.79 13.45
N ASN A 85 11.85 -3.27 14.62
CA ASN A 85 12.25 -4.65 14.85
C ASN A 85 13.22 -5.22 13.79
N ARG A 86 14.19 -4.41 13.34
CA ARG A 86 15.09 -4.78 12.22
C ARG A 86 15.81 -6.11 12.44
N GLU A 87 16.15 -6.42 13.69
CA GLU A 87 16.85 -7.66 14.06
C GLU A 87 15.91 -8.86 14.29
N GLN A 88 14.60 -8.61 14.35
CA GLN A 88 13.58 -9.62 14.66
C GLN A 88 12.31 -9.40 13.81
N PRO A 89 12.39 -9.62 12.49
CA PRO A 89 11.24 -9.49 11.61
C PRO A 89 10.19 -10.59 11.85
N VAL A 90 8.95 -10.33 11.47
CA VAL A 90 7.83 -11.26 11.55
C VAL A 90 7.91 -12.25 10.38
N ASN A 91 7.64 -13.53 10.65
CA ASN A 91 7.58 -14.57 9.63
C ASN A 91 6.12 -15.00 9.41
N ASP A 92 5.70 -15.06 8.15
CA ASP A 92 4.37 -15.52 7.73
C ASP A 92 4.54 -16.95 7.15
N THR A 93 4.66 -17.94 8.04
CA THR A 93 4.82 -19.37 7.68
C THR A 93 3.50 -20.04 7.36
#